data_AF-A0A7H4PI94-F1
#
_entry.id   AF-A0A7H4PI94-F1
#
_cell.length_a   1.000
_cell.length_b   1.000
_cell.length_c   1.000
_cell.angle_alpha   90.00
_cell.angle_beta   90.00
_cell.angle_gamma   90.00
#
_symmetry.space_group_name_H-M   'P 1'
#
loop_
_entity.id
_entity.type
_entity.pdbx_description
1 polymer ?
#
loop_
_entity_poly.entity_id
_entity_poly.type
_entity_poly.pdbx_seq_one_letter_code
_entity_poly.pdbx_strand_id
1 'polypeptide(L)'
;MRYRTAKKATRLFATDEHPRDTPREKLAALRPAFKADGVVTAANSSGINDGAAALVMMTRQQAEQRGLTPRMRIRGWAVAGCGAEIMGFGPLSRYPTPDEPSQYGCSRHRFN
;
A
#
# COMPACT_ATOMS: atom_id res chain seq x y z
N MET A 1 41.91 3.94 -20.29
CA MET A 1 41.36 3.39 -19.03
C MET A 1 40.59 2.11 -19.38
N ARG A 2 40.91 0.94 -18.80
CA ARG A 2 40.24 -0.33 -19.13
C ARG A 2 39.18 -0.66 -18.07
N TYR A 3 37.90 -0.59 -18.41
CA TYR A 3 36.83 -1.10 -17.55
C TYR A 3 36.94 -2.63 -17.46
N ARG A 4 37.19 -3.16 -16.25
CA ARG A 4 37.05 -4.59 -15.99
C ARG A 4 35.55 -4.90 -15.87
N THR A 5 34.99 -5.54 -16.89
CA THR A 5 33.63 -6.09 -16.84
C THR A 5 33.56 -7.20 -15.78
N ALA A 6 32.87 -6.93 -14.68
CA ALA A 6 32.53 -7.96 -13.71
C ALA A 6 31.63 -9.03 -14.35
N LYS A 7 31.83 -10.31 -14.01
CA LYS A 7 30.90 -11.38 -14.42
C LYS A 7 29.53 -11.10 -13.81
N LYS A 8 28.47 -11.13 -14.63
CA LYS A 8 27.08 -11.06 -14.14
C LYS A 8 26.83 -12.25 -13.20
N ALA A 9 26.43 -11.97 -11.97
CA ALA A 9 26.06 -12.98 -10.98
C ALA A 9 24.55 -12.92 -10.73
N THR A 10 23.89 -14.07 -10.70
CA THR A 10 22.47 -14.17 -10.36
C THR A 10 22.29 -14.03 -8.84
N ARG A 11 21.35 -13.19 -8.40
CA ARG A 11 20.96 -13.04 -6.99
C ARG A 11 19.46 -13.30 -6.86
N LEU A 12 19.06 -14.10 -5.87
CA LEU A 12 17.67 -14.23 -5.46
C LEU A 12 17.23 -12.98 -4.69
N PHE A 13 16.07 -12.43 -5.04
CA PHE A 13 15.42 -11.35 -4.31
C PHE A 13 14.09 -11.88 -3.75
N ALA A 14 13.97 -11.97 -2.43
CA ALA A 14 12.89 -12.67 -1.74
C ALA A 14 12.51 -12.01 -0.39
N THR A 15 12.90 -10.75 -0.18
CA THR A 15 12.65 -9.98 1.04
C THR A 15 12.58 -8.51 0.66
N ASP A 16 11.61 -7.78 1.21
CA ASP A 16 11.46 -6.36 0.96
C ASP A 16 12.67 -5.58 1.49
N GLU A 17 13.31 -4.79 0.63
CA GLU A 17 14.52 -4.01 0.99
C GLU A 17 14.21 -2.61 1.56
N HIS A 18 12.94 -2.20 1.51
CA HIS A 18 12.54 -0.86 1.92
C HIS A 18 12.38 -0.64 3.45
N PRO A 19 11.90 -1.63 4.25
CA PRO A 19 11.82 -1.49 5.70
C PRO A 19 13.19 -1.24 6.34
N ARG A 20 13.26 -0.29 7.28
CA ARG A 20 14.51 0.09 7.97
C ARG A 20 14.26 0.25 9.46
N ASP A 21 15.00 -0.48 10.28
CA ASP A 21 15.09 -0.16 11.70
C ASP A 21 15.84 1.17 11.88
N THR A 22 15.11 2.21 12.30
CA THR A 22 15.60 3.60 12.34
C THR A 22 15.19 4.23 13.67
N PRO A 23 16.14 4.61 14.54
CA PRO A 23 15.83 5.21 15.84
C PRO A 23 15.16 6.58 15.68
N ARG A 24 14.23 6.88 16.60
CA ARG A 24 13.32 8.03 16.56
C ARG A 24 14.02 9.38 16.43
N GLU A 25 15.21 9.50 17.02
CA GLU A 25 16.04 10.70 17.02
C GLU A 25 16.54 11.00 15.60
N LYS A 26 16.87 9.97 14.81
CA LYS A 26 17.24 10.13 13.40
C LYS A 26 16.05 10.51 12.53
N LEU A 27 14.85 10.00 12.85
CA LEU A 27 13.61 10.39 12.14
C LEU A 27 13.29 11.87 12.35
N ALA A 28 13.44 12.37 13.58
CA ALA A 28 13.21 13.78 13.94
C ALA A 28 14.24 14.74 13.34
N ALA A 29 15.46 14.27 13.04
CA ALA A 29 16.53 15.06 12.44
C ALA A 29 16.44 15.19 10.90
N LEU A 30 15.45 14.57 10.24
CA LEU A 30 15.30 14.62 8.79
C LEU A 30 14.78 15.99 8.32
N ARG A 31 15.39 16.50 7.24
CA ARG A 31 14.92 17.73 6.59
C ARG A 31 13.58 17.49 5.87
N PRO A 32 12.71 18.52 5.80
CA PRO A 32 11.50 18.48 4.97
C PRO A 32 11.81 18.20 3.49
N ALA A 33 10.97 17.39 2.84
CA ALA A 33 11.23 16.89 1.49
C ALA A 33 10.59 17.72 0.37
N PHE A 34 9.55 18.51 0.66
CA PHE A 34 8.71 19.15 -0.37
C PHE A 34 8.51 20.67 -0.21
N LYS A 35 8.65 21.21 0.99
CA LYS A 35 8.54 22.65 1.32
C LYS A 35 9.52 22.96 2.45
N ALA A 36 10.13 24.14 2.47
CA ALA A 36 11.16 24.51 3.45
C ALA A 36 10.70 24.28 4.89
N ASP A 37 9.53 24.82 5.25
CA ASP A 37 8.90 24.69 6.57
C ASP A 37 7.83 23.57 6.61
N GLY A 38 8.02 22.53 5.80
CA GLY A 38 7.08 21.40 5.69
C GLY A 38 7.26 20.34 6.79
N VAL A 39 6.20 19.57 7.06
CA VAL A 39 6.24 18.45 8.04
C VAL A 39 6.49 17.06 7.42
N VAL A 40 6.52 16.98 6.08
CA VAL A 40 6.71 15.72 5.35
C VAL A 40 8.18 15.51 5.04
N THR A 41 8.73 14.36 5.45
CA THR A 41 10.13 13.95 5.31
C THR A 41 10.23 12.56 4.68
N ALA A 42 11.41 12.20 4.18
CA ALA A 42 11.65 10.92 3.49
C ALA A 42 11.50 9.64 4.35
N ALA A 43 11.05 9.75 5.61
CA ALA A 43 10.70 8.62 6.46
C ALA A 43 9.27 8.66 7.04
N ASN A 44 8.47 9.69 6.74
CA ASN A 44 7.02 9.69 6.96
C ASN A 44 6.20 9.66 5.65
N SER A 45 6.86 9.70 4.50
CA SER A 45 6.32 9.34 3.18
C SER A 45 6.72 7.92 2.77
N SER A 46 5.90 7.27 1.94
CA SER A 46 6.30 6.06 1.20
C SER A 46 7.51 6.33 0.29
N GLY A 47 8.26 5.28 -0.02
CA GLY A 47 9.37 5.33 -0.97
C GLY A 47 8.95 5.32 -2.44
N ILE A 48 9.97 5.38 -3.30
CA ILE A 48 9.91 4.88 -4.67
C ILE A 48 10.34 3.41 -4.60
N ASN A 49 9.58 2.52 -5.23
CA ASN A 49 9.74 1.07 -5.12
C ASN A 49 9.39 0.39 -6.46
N ASP A 50 10.25 -0.54 -6.90
CA ASP A 50 9.99 -1.41 -8.06
C ASP A 50 9.41 -2.76 -7.60
N GLY A 51 8.38 -3.24 -8.28
CA GLY A 51 7.73 -4.51 -7.93
C GLY A 51 6.54 -4.87 -8.81
N ALA A 52 6.04 -6.11 -8.67
CA ALA A 52 4.86 -6.60 -9.38
C ALA A 52 4.07 -7.59 -8.50
N ALA A 53 2.76 -7.62 -8.67
CA ALA A 53 1.85 -8.54 -7.98
C ALA A 53 0.77 -9.03 -8.94
N ALA A 54 0.27 -10.25 -8.73
CA ALA A 54 -0.77 -10.86 -9.54
C ALA A 54 -1.74 -11.67 -8.67
N LEU A 55 -3.02 -11.71 -9.07
CA LEU A 55 -4.08 -12.47 -8.40
C LEU A 55 -4.90 -13.23 -9.44
N VAL A 56 -5.11 -14.53 -9.21
CA VAL A 56 -6.05 -15.34 -10.01
C VAL A 56 -7.44 -15.22 -9.40
N MET A 57 -8.41 -14.76 -10.19
CA MET A 57 -9.80 -14.60 -9.78
C MET A 57 -10.71 -15.53 -10.61
N MET A 58 -11.75 -16.08 -9.96
CA MET A 58 -12.77 -16.92 -10.59
C MET A 58 -14.06 -16.90 -9.76
N THR A 59 -15.17 -17.38 -10.32
CA THR A 59 -16.40 -17.58 -9.55
C THR A 59 -16.21 -18.71 -8.52
N ARG A 60 -16.95 -18.66 -7.41
CA ARG A 60 -16.90 -19.71 -6.38
C ARG A 60 -17.17 -21.10 -6.97
N GLN A 61 -18.18 -21.22 -7.83
CA GLN A 61 -18.54 -22.45 -8.53
C GLN A 61 -17.38 -23.01 -9.38
N GLN A 62 -16.63 -22.15 -10.09
CA GLN A 62 -15.46 -22.58 -10.87
C GLN A 62 -14.31 -23.06 -9.98
N ALA A 63 -14.11 -22.47 -8.80
CA ALA A 63 -13.14 -22.97 -7.84
C ALA A 63 -13.54 -24.35 -7.29
N GLU A 64 -14.81 -24.51 -6.89
CA GLU A 64 -15.36 -25.77 -6.36
C GLU A 64 -15.32 -26.90 -7.39
N GLN A 65 -15.71 -26.64 -8.64
CA GLN A 65 -15.60 -27.60 -9.76
C GLN A 65 -14.16 -28.05 -10.06
N ARG A 66 -13.16 -27.25 -9.67
CA ARG A 66 -11.73 -27.52 -9.88
C ARG A 66 -11.01 -28.03 -8.61
N GLY A 67 -11.75 -28.26 -7.51
CA GLY A 67 -11.17 -28.65 -6.22
C GLY A 67 -10.29 -27.58 -5.56
N LEU A 68 -10.41 -26.31 -5.97
CA LEU A 68 -9.56 -25.22 -5.49
C LEU A 68 -10.18 -24.54 -4.26
N THR A 69 -9.39 -24.39 -3.19
CA THR A 69 -9.80 -23.70 -1.96
C THR A 69 -9.59 -22.18 -2.11
N PRO A 70 -10.66 -21.34 -2.16
CA PRO A 70 -10.51 -19.89 -2.29
C PRO A 70 -9.90 -19.28 -1.03
N ARG A 71 -8.83 -18.48 -1.17
CA ARG A 71 -8.14 -17.83 -0.05
C ARG A 71 -8.87 -16.59 0.49
N MET A 72 -9.70 -15.95 -0.33
CA MET A 72 -10.44 -14.74 -0.01
C MET A 72 -11.66 -14.58 -0.95
N ARG A 73 -12.55 -13.63 -0.65
CA ARG A 73 -13.63 -13.19 -1.54
C ARG A 73 -13.78 -11.68 -1.51
N ILE A 74 -14.05 -11.07 -2.66
CA ILE A 74 -14.37 -9.64 -2.75
C ILE A 74 -15.76 -9.43 -2.11
N ARG A 75 -15.82 -8.64 -1.03
CA ARG A 75 -17.07 -8.28 -0.32
C ARG A 75 -17.84 -7.15 -1.00
N GLY A 76 -17.15 -6.37 -1.81
CA GLY A 76 -17.58 -5.09 -2.38
C GLY A 76 -16.36 -4.25 -2.74
N TRP A 77 -16.54 -3.19 -3.52
CA TRP A 77 -15.51 -2.21 -3.88
C TRP A 77 -16.19 -0.87 -4.18
N ALA A 78 -15.43 0.23 -4.13
CA ALA A 78 -15.93 1.57 -4.41
C ALA A 78 -14.80 2.45 -4.94
N VAL A 79 -15.17 3.52 -5.65
CA VAL A 79 -14.28 4.60 -6.08
C VAL A 79 -14.93 5.91 -5.67
N ALA A 80 -14.13 6.86 -5.17
CA ALA A 80 -14.58 8.19 -4.76
C ALA A 80 -13.53 9.23 -5.16
N GLY A 81 -14.01 10.43 -5.52
CA GLY A 81 -13.15 11.58 -5.81
C GLY A 81 -13.00 12.51 -4.60
N CYS A 82 -11.99 13.37 -4.66
CA CYS A 82 -11.82 14.55 -3.81
C CYS A 82 -10.96 15.58 -4.57
N GLY A 83 -10.75 16.77 -4.01
CA GLY A 83 -9.85 17.77 -4.61
C GLY A 83 -8.42 17.25 -4.73
N ALA A 84 -7.74 17.57 -5.85
CA ALA A 84 -6.40 17.07 -6.14
C ALA A 84 -5.37 17.54 -5.11
N GLU A 85 -5.55 18.76 -4.61
CA GLU A 85 -4.79 19.40 -3.54
C GLU A 85 -4.93 18.71 -2.17
N ILE A 86 -5.95 17.86 -1.99
CA ILE A 86 -6.18 17.04 -0.79
C ILE A 86 -6.30 15.53 -1.10
N MET A 87 -5.70 15.04 -2.20
CA MET A 87 -5.94 13.67 -2.72
C MET A 87 -5.81 12.52 -1.68
N GLY A 88 -4.97 12.68 -0.64
CA GLY A 88 -4.84 11.71 0.47
C GLY A 88 -6.10 11.52 1.32
N PHE A 89 -7.08 12.42 1.22
CA PHE A 89 -8.39 12.32 1.87
C PHE A 89 -9.40 11.48 1.07
N GLY A 90 -9.06 11.00 -0.13
CA GLY A 90 -9.93 10.16 -0.96
C GLY A 90 -10.56 8.93 -0.26
N PRO A 91 -9.86 8.22 0.66
CA PRO A 91 -10.48 7.16 1.45
C PRO A 91 -11.53 7.65 2.47
N LEU A 92 -11.42 8.88 2.97
CA LEU A 92 -12.26 9.38 4.06
C LEU A 92 -13.73 9.59 3.65
N SER A 93 -13.97 10.02 2.41
CA SER A 93 -15.32 10.27 1.87
C SER A 93 -16.17 9.01 1.68
N ARG A 94 -15.60 7.80 1.86
CA ARG A 94 -16.29 6.53 1.58
C ARG A 94 -16.35 5.54 2.75
N TYR A 95 -15.89 5.93 3.95
CA TYR A 95 -16.21 5.15 5.15
C TYR A 95 -17.68 5.33 5.53
N PRO A 96 -18.33 4.29 6.09
CA PRO A 96 -19.68 4.45 6.61
C PRO A 96 -19.74 5.47 7.75
N THR A 97 -20.73 6.33 7.68
CA THR A 97 -21.14 7.27 8.73
C THR A 97 -22.28 6.64 9.56
N PRO A 98 -22.73 7.27 10.66
CA PRO A 98 -23.93 6.81 11.39
C PRO A 98 -25.21 6.89 10.55
N ASP A 99 -25.24 7.84 9.62
CA ASP A 99 -26.30 8.17 8.65
C ASP A 99 -26.26 7.31 7.37
N GLU A 100 -25.08 7.03 6.81
CA GLU A 100 -24.89 6.15 5.65
C GLU A 100 -24.13 4.86 6.04
N PRO A 101 -24.83 3.80 6.50
CA PRO A 101 -24.20 2.54 6.89
C PRO A 101 -23.69 1.74 5.69
N SER A 102 -22.63 0.95 5.90
CA SER A 102 -21.96 0.20 4.83
C SER A 102 -22.88 -0.83 4.18
N GLN A 103 -23.19 -0.65 2.90
CA GLN A 103 -23.92 -1.60 2.04
C GLN A 103 -23.31 -3.02 2.01
N TYR A 104 -22.06 -3.18 2.46
CA TYR A 104 -21.36 -4.47 2.51
C TYR A 104 -21.31 -5.07 3.93
N GLY A 105 -21.92 -4.45 4.93
CA GLY A 105 -21.94 -4.92 6.32
C GLY A 105 -20.57 -4.84 7.03
N CYS A 106 -19.65 -4.01 6.52
CA CYS A 106 -18.39 -3.70 7.20
C CYS A 106 -18.55 -2.40 7.97
N SER A 107 -18.71 -2.47 9.29
CA SER A 107 -18.63 -1.31 10.17
C SER A 107 -17.18 -0.84 10.32
N ARG A 108 -16.96 0.47 10.56
CA ARG A 108 -15.76 0.91 11.26
C ARG A 108 -15.77 0.24 12.64
N HIS A 109 -14.75 -0.56 12.98
CA HIS A 109 -14.50 -0.87 14.38
C HIS A 109 -14.19 0.44 15.10
N ARG A 110 -14.85 0.68 16.24
CA ARG A 110 -14.48 1.78 17.13
C ARG A 110 -13.18 1.39 17.81
N PHE A 111 -12.09 2.04 17.42
CA PHE A 111 -10.96 2.20 18.32
C PHE A 111 -11.40 3.21 19.37
N ASN A 112 -11.76 2.70 20.56
CA ASN A 112 -11.79 3.49 21.80
C ASN A 112 -10.35 3.62 22.33
#